data_AF-A0A182N7F9-F1
#
_entry.id   AF-A0A182N7F9-F1
#
_cell.length_a   1.000
_cell.length_b   1.000
_cell.length_c   1.000
_cell.angle_alpha   90.00
_cell.angle_beta   90.00
_cell.angle_gamma   90.00
#
_symmetry.space_group_name_H-M   'P 1'
#
loop_
_entity.id
_entity.type
_entity.pdbx_description
1 polymer ?
#
loop_
_entity_poly.entity_id
_entity_poly.type
_entity_poly.pdbx_seq_one_letter_code
_entity_poly.pdbx_strand_id
1 'polypeptide(L)'
;MKIAIEGCAHGELEKIYDLIGSIQEEQNITVDLLICCGDFQSTRNLQDLQCMAVPQKHLDMCSFYKYYSGEKRAPILTIFIGGNHEASNYLQELPYGGWVAPNIFYLGYAGVVECNGIRIGGVSGIYKGHDFLKGRFEFPPYDEATKRSVYHQRQIDVFRLKQLSPQTVDIMLSHDWPRAITRHGNVQQLLRFKPAFREDIESNRLGSAPCEDLLCKLQPPYWFAAHLHCKFAAVVPHSDTENTTKFLALDKCLPKRRFLQILDMPTEGEGGGGGRPVRLKYDLEWLTILNLTNHLISIRTTNGYMPGEGSAERFNFTPTEDEKAKVLERFANDLTIPDNFVRIAEPYRPEDEGGHGRLDMRSIEQPKAYVNPQTTSFCDKLNIDDPLRLAMLMTGHKLNTSTYVDREPEVGVRDQKTTGPVAPVKVSNADELDVDDGDDDVDGDDGFEQGIAVLQDSPDKQPKLSLSAMLPQPKWRQQESHDSDLSSTLNDSTSLSTPNCSVLSLPTPQKTVDNATASSLLEPALAVDDLNLSSPKDRGEEEVAQPDKLETPVDEEANEPGKPPVKKFKRRNQTIYTQDESD
;
A
#
# COMPACT_ATOMS: atom_id res chain seq x y z
N MET A 1 -3.44 10.09 22.36
CA MET A 1 -3.14 10.71 21.05
C MET A 1 -4.37 10.63 20.16
N LYS A 2 -4.75 11.73 19.50
CA LYS A 2 -5.84 11.73 18.52
C LYS A 2 -5.28 11.56 17.12
N ILE A 3 -5.73 10.50 16.46
CA ILE A 3 -5.26 10.11 15.13
C ILE A 3 -6.42 10.22 14.15
N ALA A 4 -6.25 11.00 13.09
CA ALA A 4 -7.15 11.01 11.96
C ALA A 4 -6.75 9.89 10.97
N ILE A 5 -7.71 9.05 10.61
CA ILE A 5 -7.56 8.02 9.57
C ILE A 5 -8.32 8.46 8.34
N GLU A 6 -7.65 8.44 7.20
CA GLU A 6 -8.14 8.84 5.89
C GLU A 6 -8.10 7.64 4.92
N GLY A 7 -9.11 7.54 4.06
CA GLY A 7 -9.26 6.48 3.06
C GLY A 7 -8.36 6.68 1.84
N CYS A 8 -8.96 7.05 0.70
CA CYS A 8 -8.23 7.41 -0.53
C CYS A 8 -8.18 8.93 -0.72
N ALA A 9 -6.97 9.51 -0.72
CA ALA A 9 -6.80 10.95 -0.76
C ALA A 9 -6.97 11.55 -2.17
N HIS A 10 -6.51 10.84 -3.21
CA HIS A 10 -6.45 11.29 -4.61
C HIS A 10 -5.90 12.73 -4.77
N GLY A 11 -4.85 13.07 -4.03
CA GLY A 11 -4.18 14.36 -4.12
C GLY A 11 -4.93 15.55 -3.49
N GLU A 12 -6.09 15.32 -2.85
CA GLU A 12 -6.96 16.34 -2.23
C GLU A 12 -6.49 16.79 -0.84
N LEU A 13 -5.17 16.91 -0.66
CA LEU A 13 -4.55 17.18 0.64
C LEU A 13 -5.02 18.47 1.29
N GLU A 14 -5.20 19.54 0.50
CA GLU A 14 -5.75 20.80 0.99
C GLU A 14 -7.14 20.60 1.62
N LYS A 15 -8.05 19.89 0.94
CA LYS A 15 -9.40 19.61 1.45
C LYS A 15 -9.36 18.76 2.72
N ILE A 16 -8.46 17.78 2.78
CA ILE A 16 -8.29 16.91 3.95
C ILE A 16 -7.83 17.73 5.15
N TYR A 17 -6.78 18.56 5.00
CA TYR A 17 -6.28 19.39 6.08
C TYR A 17 -7.28 20.46 6.51
N ASP A 18 -7.98 21.10 5.57
CA ASP A 18 -9.01 22.11 5.87
C ASP A 18 -10.19 21.51 6.65
N LEU A 19 -10.61 20.29 6.29
CA LEU A 19 -11.64 19.55 7.03
C LEU A 19 -11.18 19.21 8.44
N ILE A 20 -9.96 18.69 8.61
CA ILE A 20 -9.41 18.39 9.93
C ILE A 20 -9.29 19.67 10.77
N GLY A 21 -8.83 20.78 10.17
CA GLY A 21 -8.81 22.10 10.79
C GLY A 21 -10.18 22.52 11.31
N SER A 22 -11.20 22.40 10.46
CA SER A 22 -12.59 22.72 10.83
C SER A 22 -13.10 21.85 11.99
N ILE A 23 -12.78 20.55 11.99
CA ILE A 23 -13.17 19.62 13.07
C ILE A 23 -12.45 19.97 14.37
N GLN A 24 -11.16 20.31 14.31
CA GLN A 24 -10.38 20.71 15.49
C GLN A 24 -10.96 21.98 16.14
N GLU A 25 -11.34 22.98 15.32
CA GLU A 25 -11.97 24.21 15.78
C GLU A 25 -13.36 23.96 16.38
N GLU A 26 -14.22 23.20 15.69
CA GLU A 26 -15.60 22.93 16.12
C GLU A 26 -15.65 22.10 17.41
N GLN A 27 -14.79 21.08 17.51
CA GLN A 27 -14.80 20.14 18.64
C GLN A 27 -13.81 20.52 19.75
N ASN A 28 -13.02 21.59 19.55
CA ASN A 28 -11.94 22.01 20.44
C ASN A 28 -10.99 20.85 20.78
N ILE A 29 -10.54 20.14 19.75
CA ILE A 29 -9.57 19.03 19.84
C ILE A 29 -8.32 19.36 19.04
N THR A 30 -7.22 18.66 19.33
CA THR A 30 -6.01 18.68 18.51
C THR A 30 -5.79 17.28 17.95
N VAL A 31 -5.61 17.18 16.63
CA VAL A 31 -5.23 15.97 15.93
C VAL A 31 -3.71 15.94 15.84
N ASP A 32 -3.13 14.88 16.38
CA ASP A 32 -1.68 14.72 16.51
C ASP A 32 -1.06 14.11 15.24
N LEU A 33 -1.78 13.20 14.59
CA LEU A 33 -1.32 12.41 13.46
C LEU A 33 -2.44 12.21 12.44
N LEU A 34 -2.10 12.33 11.15
CA LEU A 34 -2.93 11.88 10.03
C LEU A 34 -2.32 10.61 9.43
N ILE A 35 -3.15 9.59 9.18
CA ILE A 35 -2.79 8.36 8.49
C ILE A 35 -3.65 8.22 7.25
N CYS A 36 -3.04 8.15 6.06
CA CYS A 36 -3.71 7.91 4.79
C CYS A 36 -3.51 6.46 4.32
N CYS A 37 -4.60 5.77 3.98
CA CYS A 37 -4.57 4.35 3.62
C CYS A 37 -4.24 4.09 2.14
N GLY A 38 -3.82 5.11 1.39
CA GLY A 38 -3.31 4.99 0.02
C GLY A 38 -4.02 5.88 -0.98
N ASP A 39 -3.70 5.69 -2.25
CA ASP A 39 -4.01 6.62 -3.33
C ASP A 39 -3.69 8.07 -2.92
N PHE A 40 -2.51 8.26 -2.34
CA PHE A 40 -2.09 9.54 -1.77
C PHE A 40 -1.78 10.55 -2.87
N GLN A 41 -1.24 10.07 -3.99
CA GLN A 41 -0.91 10.86 -5.17
C GLN A 41 0.15 11.93 -4.87
N SER A 42 1.35 11.46 -4.50
CA SER A 42 2.53 12.29 -4.20
C SER A 42 3.23 12.83 -5.45
N THR A 43 2.49 13.35 -6.44
CA THR A 43 3.03 13.83 -7.72
C THR A 43 3.77 15.17 -7.55
N ARG A 44 5.08 15.20 -7.87
CA ARG A 44 5.91 16.41 -7.74
C ARG A 44 5.78 17.33 -8.97
N ASN A 45 5.61 16.73 -10.15
CA ASN A 45 5.56 17.40 -11.45
C ASN A 45 4.81 16.56 -12.51
N LEU A 46 4.75 17.07 -13.75
CA LEU A 46 4.07 16.40 -14.86
C LEU A 46 4.75 15.08 -15.28
N GLN A 47 6.07 14.94 -15.11
CA GLN A 47 6.78 13.70 -15.42
C GLN A 47 6.35 12.58 -14.46
N ASP A 48 6.23 12.88 -13.16
CA ASP A 48 5.67 11.96 -12.18
C ASP A 48 4.21 11.61 -12.49
N LEU A 49 3.41 12.59 -12.90
CA LEU A 49 2.01 12.37 -13.28
C LEU A 49 1.90 11.41 -14.47
N GLN A 50 2.86 11.46 -15.40
CA GLN A 50 2.95 10.54 -16.54
C GLN A 50 3.26 9.09 -16.12
N CYS A 51 3.84 8.87 -14.93
CA CYS A 51 4.07 7.55 -14.37
C CYS A 51 2.85 6.95 -13.66
N MET A 52 1.75 7.70 -13.51
CA MET A 52 0.56 7.22 -12.83
C MET A 52 -0.29 6.32 -13.74
N ALA A 53 -0.80 5.21 -13.17
CA ALA A 53 -1.72 4.30 -13.85
C ALA A 53 -3.17 4.81 -13.81
N VAL A 54 -3.42 5.92 -14.49
CA VAL A 54 -4.75 6.54 -14.59
C VAL A 54 -5.04 6.90 -16.06
N PRO A 55 -6.27 6.73 -16.56
CA PRO A 55 -6.61 7.15 -17.91
C PRO A 55 -6.31 8.63 -18.13
N GLN A 56 -5.81 8.97 -19.32
CA GLN A 56 -5.34 10.31 -19.67
C GLN A 56 -6.34 11.45 -19.35
N LYS A 57 -7.64 11.17 -19.46
CA LYS A 57 -8.71 12.15 -19.18
C LYS A 57 -8.85 12.50 -17.69
N HIS A 58 -8.36 11.64 -16.80
CA HIS A 58 -8.50 11.74 -15.34
C HIS A 58 -7.18 12.13 -14.64
N LEU A 59 -6.09 12.34 -15.38
CA LEU A 59 -4.85 12.84 -14.80
C LEU A 59 -5.04 14.28 -14.32
N ASP A 60 -4.73 14.50 -13.04
CA ASP A 60 -4.77 15.81 -12.38
C ASP A 60 -3.50 15.97 -11.53
N MET A 61 -2.92 17.16 -11.55
CA MET A 61 -1.74 17.50 -10.76
C MET A 61 -2.08 17.70 -9.27
N CYS A 62 -3.36 17.98 -8.96
CA CYS A 62 -3.88 18.20 -7.61
C CYS A 62 -3.01 19.16 -6.78
N SER A 63 -2.73 18.84 -5.51
CA SER A 63 -2.12 19.79 -4.57
C SER A 63 -0.78 19.36 -3.94
N PHE A 64 -0.33 18.12 -4.14
CA PHE A 64 0.88 17.63 -3.45
C PHE A 64 2.14 18.42 -3.81
N TYR A 65 2.30 18.83 -5.07
CA TYR A 65 3.47 19.60 -5.53
C TYR A 65 3.72 20.87 -4.70
N LYS A 66 2.68 21.48 -4.11
CA LYS A 66 2.80 22.66 -3.23
C LYS A 66 3.49 22.33 -1.90
N TYR A 67 3.25 21.14 -1.37
CA TYR A 67 3.92 20.66 -0.14
C TYR A 67 5.35 20.24 -0.44
N TYR A 68 5.57 19.61 -1.59
CA TYR A 68 6.90 19.27 -2.08
C TYR A 68 7.76 20.51 -2.34
N SER A 69 7.19 21.54 -2.99
CA SER A 69 7.89 22.79 -3.33
C SER A 69 8.16 23.69 -2.12
N GLY A 70 7.43 23.50 -1.02
CA GLY A 70 7.47 24.36 0.16
C GLY A 70 6.53 25.57 0.10
N GLU A 71 5.69 25.69 -0.93
CA GLU A 71 4.60 26.68 -0.98
C GLU A 71 3.63 26.47 0.19
N LYS A 72 3.37 25.21 0.54
CA LYS A 72 2.61 24.81 1.72
C LYS A 72 3.43 23.89 2.63
N ARG A 73 3.06 23.83 3.90
CA ARG A 73 3.59 22.89 4.88
C ARG A 73 2.43 22.09 5.47
N ALA A 74 2.59 20.77 5.58
CA ALA A 74 1.57 19.93 6.20
C ALA A 74 1.40 20.34 7.68
N PRO A 75 0.18 20.73 8.10
CA PRO A 75 -0.05 21.24 9.45
C PRO A 75 0.02 20.15 10.52
N ILE A 76 -0.18 18.90 10.12
CA ILE A 76 -0.23 17.71 10.98
C ILE A 76 0.77 16.70 10.40
N LEU A 77 1.50 15.99 11.27
CA LEU A 77 2.36 14.90 10.83
C LEU A 77 1.50 13.89 10.07
N THR A 78 1.90 13.55 8.85
CA THR A 78 1.10 12.71 7.96
C THR A 78 1.90 11.47 7.57
N ILE A 79 1.39 10.28 7.88
CA ILE A 79 1.94 9.00 7.43
C ILE A 79 1.02 8.44 6.35
N PHE A 80 1.58 7.85 5.30
CA PHE A 80 0.79 7.14 4.31
C PHE A 80 1.47 5.89 3.77
N ILE A 81 0.65 4.98 3.26
CA ILE A 81 1.06 3.86 2.39
C ILE A 81 0.64 4.16 0.96
N GLY A 82 1.21 3.50 -0.04
CA GLY A 82 0.83 3.69 -1.44
C GLY A 82 -0.43 2.90 -1.80
N GLY A 83 -1.24 3.42 -2.73
CA GLY A 83 -2.31 2.69 -3.42
C GLY A 83 -1.95 2.31 -4.84
N ASN A 84 -2.93 2.39 -5.76
CA ASN A 84 -2.77 2.15 -7.20
C ASN A 84 -2.71 3.46 -8.02
N HIS A 85 -3.20 4.58 -7.49
CA HIS A 85 -3.12 5.90 -8.12
C HIS A 85 -2.01 6.73 -7.47
N GLU A 86 -0.76 6.40 -7.82
CA GLU A 86 0.42 7.00 -7.22
C GLU A 86 1.41 7.53 -8.27
N ALA A 87 2.24 8.47 -7.86
CA ALA A 87 3.53 8.73 -8.50
C ALA A 87 4.49 7.56 -8.19
N SER A 88 4.27 6.40 -8.80
CA SER A 88 4.98 5.17 -8.44
C SER A 88 6.49 5.26 -8.62
N ASN A 89 6.96 6.07 -9.57
CA ASN A 89 8.38 6.38 -9.70
C ASN A 89 8.94 7.05 -8.45
N TYR A 90 8.25 8.06 -7.89
CA TYR A 90 8.71 8.74 -6.70
C TYR A 90 8.66 7.85 -5.46
N LEU A 91 7.58 7.08 -5.29
CA LEU A 91 7.51 6.13 -4.17
C LEU A 91 8.56 5.01 -4.27
N GLN A 92 8.92 4.59 -5.48
CA GLN A 92 9.97 3.61 -5.73
C GLN A 92 11.37 4.13 -5.38
N GLU A 93 11.58 5.46 -5.35
CA GLU A 93 12.81 6.07 -4.83
C GLU A 93 12.94 5.87 -3.31
N LEU A 94 11.86 5.49 -2.60
CA LEU A 94 11.78 5.36 -1.13
C LEU A 94 11.22 3.99 -0.68
N PRO A 95 11.85 2.86 -1.09
CA PRO A 95 11.31 1.52 -0.87
C PRO A 95 11.16 1.12 0.60
N TYR A 96 12.02 1.68 1.47
CA TYR A 96 12.02 1.47 2.93
C TYR A 96 11.36 2.61 3.72
N GLY A 97 10.64 3.49 3.02
CA GLY A 97 10.01 4.68 3.58
C GLY A 97 10.95 5.89 3.66
N GLY A 98 10.37 7.06 3.84
CA GLY A 98 11.08 8.33 3.89
C GLY A 98 10.16 9.54 3.77
N TRP A 99 10.72 10.72 3.97
CA TRP A 99 9.97 11.97 3.83
C TRP A 99 9.76 12.26 2.35
N VAL A 100 8.50 12.42 1.94
CA VAL A 100 8.15 12.84 0.58
C VAL A 100 7.97 14.34 0.47
N ALA A 101 7.73 15.01 1.60
CA ALA A 101 7.69 16.45 1.79
C ALA A 101 7.89 16.72 3.30
N PRO A 102 8.18 17.95 3.73
CA PRO A 102 8.28 18.26 5.15
C PRO A 102 6.99 17.87 5.90
N ASN A 103 7.13 17.06 6.96
CA ASN A 103 6.03 16.57 7.79
C ASN A 103 5.06 15.56 7.11
N ILE A 104 5.46 14.99 5.95
CA ILE A 104 4.74 13.92 5.24
C ILE A 104 5.68 12.73 5.00
N PHE A 105 5.39 11.60 5.62
CA PHE A 105 6.22 10.40 5.64
C PHE A 105 5.54 9.25 4.88
N TYR A 106 6.22 8.72 3.87
CA TYR A 106 5.84 7.48 3.20
C TYR A 106 6.38 6.27 3.97
N LEU A 107 5.55 5.26 4.21
CA LEU A 107 5.95 4.08 4.98
C LEU A 107 6.84 3.09 4.19
N GLY A 108 6.95 3.24 2.87
CA GLY A 108 7.67 2.31 2.00
C GLY A 108 6.77 1.23 1.40
N TYR A 109 7.35 0.29 0.67
CA TYR A 109 6.62 -0.85 0.10
C TYR A 109 5.91 -1.67 1.17
N ALA A 110 6.62 -1.89 2.27
CA ALA A 110 6.08 -2.24 3.57
C ALA A 110 6.98 -1.62 4.63
N GLY A 111 6.44 -1.35 5.80
CA GLY A 111 7.20 -0.73 6.87
C GLY A 111 6.51 -0.82 8.23
N VAL A 112 7.30 -0.69 9.29
CA VAL A 112 6.81 -0.46 10.65
C VAL A 112 7.58 0.72 11.25
N VAL A 113 6.84 1.66 11.84
CA VAL A 113 7.39 2.81 12.56
C VAL A 113 6.72 2.93 13.93
N GLU A 114 7.40 3.55 14.88
CA GLU A 114 6.83 3.92 16.17
C GLU A 114 6.52 5.42 16.17
N CYS A 115 5.30 5.77 16.58
CA CYS A 115 4.85 7.15 16.76
C CYS A 115 4.38 7.35 18.21
N ASN A 116 5.20 8.00 19.03
CA ASN A 116 5.01 8.17 20.48
C ASN A 116 4.52 6.88 21.20
N GLY A 117 5.16 5.75 20.93
CA GLY A 117 4.84 4.45 21.55
C GLY A 117 3.76 3.64 20.83
N ILE A 118 3.11 4.16 19.79
CA ILE A 118 2.18 3.39 18.95
C ILE A 118 2.97 2.80 17.78
N ARG A 119 2.95 1.47 17.61
CA ARG A 119 3.57 0.79 16.47
C ARG A 119 2.61 0.71 15.29
N ILE A 120 2.99 1.33 14.19
CA ILE A 120 2.19 1.45 12.97
C ILE A 120 2.90 0.66 11.87
N GLY A 121 2.31 -0.46 11.47
CA GLY A 121 2.73 -1.26 10.35
C GLY A 121 1.88 -1.00 9.11
N GLY A 122 2.43 -1.27 7.92
CA GLY A 122 1.63 -1.19 6.70
C GLY A 122 2.27 -1.85 5.49
N VAL A 123 1.42 -2.19 4.53
CA VAL A 123 1.79 -2.71 3.21
C VAL A 123 1.16 -1.85 2.11
N SER A 124 2.01 -1.32 1.23
CA SER A 124 1.58 -0.49 0.10
C SER A 124 1.10 -1.35 -1.07
N GLY A 125 0.21 -0.77 -1.88
CA GLY A 125 -0.21 -1.32 -3.15
C GLY A 125 -1.39 -2.29 -3.06
N ILE A 126 -1.74 -2.86 -4.22
CA ILE A 126 -2.86 -3.79 -4.39
C ILE A 126 -2.38 -5.19 -4.75
N TYR A 127 -3.18 -6.22 -4.46
CA TYR A 127 -2.80 -7.60 -4.73
C TYR A 127 -3.17 -8.04 -6.16
N LYS A 128 -2.17 -8.53 -6.91
CA LYS A 128 -2.37 -9.27 -8.16
C LYS A 128 -1.50 -10.53 -8.17
N GLY A 129 -2.16 -11.69 -8.22
CA GLY A 129 -1.48 -12.99 -8.08
C GLY A 129 -0.39 -13.26 -9.10
N HIS A 130 -0.51 -12.74 -10.33
CA HIS A 130 0.47 -12.95 -11.39
C HIS A 130 1.78 -12.18 -11.20
N ASP A 131 1.81 -11.16 -10.33
CA ASP A 131 3.02 -10.39 -10.02
C ASP A 131 3.54 -10.66 -8.60
N PHE A 132 2.70 -11.22 -7.72
CA PHE A 132 3.02 -11.42 -6.31
C PHE A 132 4.33 -12.17 -6.06
N LEU A 133 4.63 -13.19 -6.88
CA LEU A 133 5.83 -14.02 -6.73
C LEU A 133 7.07 -13.46 -7.43
N LYS A 134 6.94 -12.38 -8.20
CA LYS A 134 8.05 -11.79 -8.96
C LYS A 134 8.93 -10.93 -8.05
N GLY A 135 10.11 -10.57 -8.57
CA GLY A 135 10.92 -9.49 -8.02
C GLY A 135 10.37 -8.11 -8.36
N ARG A 136 11.09 -7.07 -7.93
CA ARG A 136 10.87 -5.68 -8.35
C ARG A 136 11.87 -5.33 -9.43
N PHE A 137 11.42 -5.36 -10.67
CA PHE A 137 12.26 -5.16 -11.87
C PHE A 137 11.88 -3.88 -12.61
N GLU A 138 10.73 -3.29 -12.26
CA GLU A 138 10.19 -2.10 -12.86
C GLU A 138 11.01 -0.87 -12.44
N PHE A 139 11.25 0.04 -13.36
CA PHE A 139 11.73 1.40 -13.10
C PHE A 139 11.44 2.27 -14.33
N PRO A 140 11.32 3.60 -14.21
CA PRO A 140 10.95 4.43 -15.34
C PRO A 140 12.10 4.55 -16.36
N PRO A 141 11.79 4.68 -17.67
CA PRO A 141 10.44 4.82 -18.23
C PRO A 141 9.66 3.51 -18.24
N TYR A 142 8.43 3.54 -17.70
CA TYR A 142 7.53 2.40 -17.65
C TYR A 142 6.77 2.24 -18.97
N ASP A 143 6.53 1.00 -19.36
CA ASP A 143 5.45 0.65 -20.27
C ASP A 143 4.11 0.52 -19.52
N GLU A 144 3.02 0.26 -20.24
CA GLU A 144 1.70 0.11 -19.63
C GLU A 144 1.60 -1.06 -18.64
N ALA A 145 2.37 -2.13 -18.83
CA ALA A 145 2.34 -3.28 -17.93
C ALA A 145 3.09 -2.96 -16.62
N THR A 146 4.31 -2.45 -16.73
CA THR A 146 5.20 -2.10 -15.61
C THR A 146 4.70 -0.91 -14.81
N LYS A 147 4.01 0.03 -15.46
CA LYS A 147 3.26 1.11 -14.80
C LYS A 147 2.19 0.58 -13.84
N ARG A 148 1.61 -0.59 -14.13
CA ARG A 148 0.65 -1.27 -13.25
C ARG A 148 1.35 -2.17 -12.23
N SER A 149 2.32 -2.96 -12.66
CA SER A 149 2.96 -3.96 -11.80
C SER A 149 3.81 -3.36 -10.68
N VAL A 150 4.32 -2.14 -10.84
CA VAL A 150 5.16 -1.44 -9.85
C VAL A 150 4.48 -1.26 -8.48
N TYR A 151 3.15 -1.02 -8.46
CA TYR A 151 2.38 -0.88 -7.22
C TYR A 151 1.68 -2.19 -6.80
N HIS A 152 1.88 -3.31 -7.49
CA HIS A 152 1.37 -4.58 -7.00
C HIS A 152 2.16 -5.06 -5.78
N GLN A 153 1.49 -5.64 -4.79
CA GLN A 153 2.13 -6.23 -3.62
C GLN A 153 3.08 -7.36 -4.03
N ARG A 154 4.22 -7.50 -3.34
CA ARG A 154 5.18 -8.59 -3.56
C ARG A 154 5.27 -9.49 -2.32
N GLN A 155 5.54 -10.77 -2.55
CA GLN A 155 5.64 -11.76 -1.48
C GLN A 155 6.72 -11.44 -0.45
N ILE A 156 7.81 -10.78 -0.84
CA ILE A 156 8.90 -10.44 0.08
C ILE A 156 8.43 -9.46 1.15
N ASP A 157 7.61 -8.49 0.79
CA ASP A 157 7.08 -7.47 1.70
C ASP A 157 6.15 -8.12 2.74
N VAL A 158 5.27 -9.01 2.26
CA VAL A 158 4.36 -9.80 3.11
C VAL A 158 5.14 -10.79 3.97
N PHE A 159 6.14 -11.45 3.41
CA PHE A 159 6.98 -12.39 4.13
C PHE A 159 7.70 -11.71 5.29
N ARG A 160 8.30 -10.53 5.06
CA ARG A 160 8.96 -9.72 6.09
C ARG A 160 7.99 -9.33 7.20
N LEU A 161 6.80 -8.84 6.86
CA LEU A 161 5.78 -8.50 7.85
C LEU A 161 5.35 -9.72 8.68
N LYS A 162 5.24 -10.92 8.08
CA LYS A 162 4.92 -12.18 8.80
C LYS A 162 5.99 -12.60 9.82
N GLN A 163 7.21 -12.02 9.78
CA GLN A 163 8.28 -12.28 10.74
C GLN A 163 8.16 -11.47 12.03
N LEU A 164 7.31 -10.45 12.06
CA LEU A 164 7.04 -9.68 13.27
C LEU A 164 6.44 -10.58 14.34
N SER A 165 6.79 -10.29 15.59
CA SER A 165 6.19 -10.93 16.75
C SER A 165 4.67 -10.67 16.76
N PRO A 166 3.83 -11.70 16.96
CA PRO A 166 2.37 -11.53 16.98
C PRO A 166 1.93 -10.51 18.04
N GLN A 167 0.85 -9.78 17.76
CA GLN A 167 0.21 -8.82 18.71
C GLN A 167 1.12 -7.67 19.16
N THR A 168 2.18 -7.39 18.42
CA THR A 168 3.10 -6.30 18.76
C THR A 168 2.90 -5.05 17.89
N VAL A 169 2.09 -5.13 16.83
CA VAL A 169 1.70 -3.99 15.98
C VAL A 169 0.32 -3.50 16.40
N ASP A 170 0.19 -2.22 16.75
CA ASP A 170 -1.06 -1.63 17.23
C ASP A 170 -2.03 -1.29 16.09
N ILE A 171 -1.48 -0.76 15.00
CA ILE A 171 -2.20 -0.34 13.80
C ILE A 171 -1.55 -0.99 12.59
N MET A 172 -2.33 -1.73 11.80
CA MET A 172 -1.90 -2.23 10.50
C MET A 172 -2.67 -1.54 9.38
N LEU A 173 -1.95 -1.15 8.33
CA LEU A 173 -2.49 -0.46 7.16
C LEU A 173 -2.36 -1.33 5.90
N SER A 174 -3.38 -1.33 5.07
CA SER A 174 -3.32 -1.84 3.70
C SER A 174 -4.22 -1.00 2.79
N HIS A 175 -3.87 -0.84 1.52
CA HIS A 175 -4.78 -0.14 0.61
C HIS A 175 -6.00 -1.02 0.29
N ASP A 176 -5.74 -2.22 -0.24
CA ASP A 176 -6.73 -3.28 -0.41
C ASP A 176 -7.25 -3.80 0.92
N TRP A 177 -8.49 -4.28 0.92
CA TRP A 177 -9.06 -4.96 2.09
C TRP A 177 -8.45 -6.35 2.26
N PRO A 178 -8.24 -6.84 3.49
CA PRO A 178 -8.04 -8.26 3.71
C PRO A 178 -9.18 -9.06 3.08
N ARG A 179 -8.85 -10.11 2.33
CA ARG A 179 -9.86 -10.99 1.75
C ARG A 179 -10.74 -11.59 2.84
N ALA A 180 -12.01 -11.86 2.50
CA ALA A 180 -13.02 -12.41 3.41
C ALA A 180 -13.44 -11.51 4.60
N ILE A 181 -12.91 -10.28 4.73
CA ILE A 181 -13.26 -9.36 5.83
C ILE A 181 -14.75 -9.05 5.91
N THR A 182 -15.47 -9.13 4.79
CA THR A 182 -16.91 -8.90 4.71
C THR A 182 -17.73 -9.88 5.54
N ARG A 183 -17.19 -11.07 5.85
CA ARG A 183 -17.82 -12.08 6.73
C ARG A 183 -17.93 -11.62 8.18
N HIS A 184 -17.14 -10.62 8.57
CA HIS A 184 -17.02 -10.12 9.94
C HIS A 184 -17.75 -8.78 10.17
N GLY A 185 -18.52 -8.32 9.18
CA GLY A 185 -19.28 -7.07 9.24
C GLY A 185 -20.66 -7.18 8.59
N ASN A 186 -21.32 -6.04 8.38
CA ASN A 186 -22.67 -6.02 7.81
C ASN A 186 -22.66 -6.11 6.28
N VAL A 187 -22.42 -7.32 5.76
CA VAL A 187 -22.39 -7.60 4.31
C VAL A 187 -23.70 -7.27 3.60
N GLN A 188 -24.85 -7.42 4.28
CA GLN A 188 -26.16 -7.10 3.70
C GLN A 188 -26.28 -5.61 3.39
N GLN A 189 -25.80 -4.76 4.31
CA GLN A 189 -25.75 -3.31 4.09
C GLN A 189 -24.76 -2.96 2.97
N LEU A 190 -23.58 -3.58 2.95
CA LEU A 190 -22.58 -3.37 1.89
C LEU A 190 -23.17 -3.67 0.50
N LEU A 191 -23.80 -4.84 0.33
CA LEU A 191 -24.39 -5.27 -0.94
C LEU A 191 -25.61 -4.45 -1.36
N ARG A 192 -26.26 -3.73 -0.44
CA ARG A 192 -27.30 -2.77 -0.80
C ARG A 192 -26.74 -1.54 -1.51
N PHE A 193 -25.55 -1.08 -1.10
CA PHE A 193 -24.89 0.08 -1.70
C PHE A 193 -23.97 -0.29 -2.87
N LYS A 194 -23.37 -1.49 -2.83
CA LYS A 194 -22.46 -2.01 -3.85
C LYS A 194 -22.86 -3.44 -4.25
N PRO A 195 -23.95 -3.61 -5.01
CA PRO A 195 -24.45 -4.93 -5.39
C PRO A 195 -23.47 -5.71 -6.27
N ALA A 196 -22.62 -5.02 -7.04
CA ALA A 196 -21.58 -5.63 -7.88
C ALA A 196 -20.59 -6.51 -7.09
N PHE A 197 -20.39 -6.24 -5.80
CA PHE A 197 -19.50 -7.03 -4.96
C PHE A 197 -20.03 -8.44 -4.62
N ARG A 198 -21.28 -8.75 -4.96
CA ARG A 198 -21.92 -10.02 -4.59
C ARG A 198 -21.13 -11.23 -5.07
N GLU A 199 -20.82 -11.28 -6.36
CA GLU A 199 -20.13 -12.43 -6.95
C GLU A 199 -18.73 -12.62 -6.34
N ASP A 200 -17.99 -11.53 -6.16
CA ASP A 200 -16.64 -11.59 -5.60
C ASP A 200 -16.62 -11.93 -4.10
N ILE A 201 -17.65 -11.56 -3.35
CA ILE A 201 -17.80 -11.97 -1.95
C ILE A 201 -18.17 -13.47 -1.88
N GLU A 202 -19.12 -13.91 -2.69
CA GLU A 202 -19.59 -15.31 -2.71
C GLU A 202 -18.51 -16.27 -3.21
N SER A 203 -17.70 -15.85 -4.19
CA SER A 203 -16.54 -16.59 -4.71
C SER A 203 -15.25 -16.41 -3.91
N ASN A 204 -15.29 -15.65 -2.82
CA ASN A 204 -14.13 -15.34 -1.97
C ASN A 204 -12.93 -14.76 -2.75
N ARG A 205 -13.20 -13.82 -3.67
CA ARG A 205 -12.20 -13.10 -4.47
C ARG A 205 -12.04 -11.63 -4.06
N LEU A 206 -13.02 -11.05 -3.36
CA LEU A 206 -12.95 -9.65 -2.94
C LEU A 206 -11.84 -9.45 -1.89
N GLY A 207 -10.85 -8.62 -2.20
CA GLY A 207 -9.74 -8.25 -1.33
C GLY A 207 -8.43 -9.01 -1.58
N SER A 208 -7.44 -8.70 -0.76
CA SER A 208 -6.07 -9.23 -0.83
C SER A 208 -5.91 -10.46 0.06
N ALA A 209 -5.59 -11.60 -0.56
CA ALA A 209 -5.25 -12.83 0.15
C ALA A 209 -3.99 -12.68 1.03
N PRO A 210 -2.90 -12.01 0.58
CA PRO A 210 -1.77 -11.72 1.47
C PRO A 210 -2.12 -10.84 2.68
N CYS A 211 -3.08 -9.93 2.56
CA CYS A 211 -3.54 -9.13 3.69
C CYS A 211 -4.40 -9.96 4.67
N GLU A 212 -5.18 -10.94 4.19
CA GLU A 212 -5.86 -11.92 5.05
C GLU A 212 -4.84 -12.72 5.88
N ASP A 213 -3.78 -13.22 5.24
CA ASP A 213 -2.68 -13.93 5.92
C ASP A 213 -2.03 -13.06 7.02
N LEU A 214 -1.76 -11.79 6.72
CA LEU A 214 -1.18 -10.84 7.67
C LEU A 214 -2.11 -10.54 8.83
N LEU A 215 -3.40 -10.35 8.56
CA LEU A 215 -4.43 -10.12 9.57
C LEU A 215 -4.48 -11.27 10.58
N CYS A 216 -4.49 -12.51 10.09
CA CYS A 216 -4.50 -13.72 10.94
C CYS A 216 -3.19 -13.90 11.71
N LYS A 217 -2.04 -13.58 11.09
CA LYS A 217 -0.71 -13.77 11.71
C LYS A 217 -0.39 -12.71 12.76
N LEU A 218 -0.65 -11.44 12.46
CA LEU A 218 -0.23 -10.31 13.30
C LEU A 218 -1.27 -9.95 14.36
N GLN A 219 -2.55 -10.18 14.07
CA GLN A 219 -3.67 -9.91 14.98
C GLN A 219 -3.66 -8.51 15.60
N PRO A 220 -3.45 -7.43 14.81
CA PRO A 220 -3.34 -6.09 15.35
C PRO A 220 -4.68 -5.64 15.96
N PRO A 221 -4.71 -4.83 17.02
CA PRO A 221 -5.95 -4.26 17.56
C PRO A 221 -6.76 -3.47 16.51
N TYR A 222 -6.08 -2.78 15.60
CA TYR A 222 -6.71 -2.01 14.52
C TYR A 222 -6.13 -2.36 13.15
N TRP A 223 -7.03 -2.48 12.17
CA TRP A 223 -6.67 -2.59 10.76
C TRP A 223 -7.45 -1.55 9.96
N PHE A 224 -6.74 -0.69 9.22
CA PHE A 224 -7.36 0.32 8.35
C PHE A 224 -7.07 0.05 6.88
N ALA A 225 -8.11 0.23 6.04
CA ALA A 225 -7.99 0.06 4.60
C ALA A 225 -8.84 1.06 3.79
N ALA A 226 -8.67 1.05 2.46
CA ALA A 226 -9.36 1.95 1.55
C ALA A 226 -9.73 1.23 0.24
N HIS A 227 -9.39 1.81 -0.91
CA HIS A 227 -9.55 1.28 -2.28
C HIS A 227 -11.00 1.09 -2.78
N LEU A 228 -11.85 0.39 -2.03
CA LEU A 228 -13.18 0.00 -2.49
C LEU A 228 -14.22 1.14 -2.42
N HIS A 229 -13.82 2.36 -2.08
CA HIS A 229 -14.66 3.57 -2.03
C HIS A 229 -16.00 3.36 -1.30
N CYS A 230 -15.92 2.78 -0.11
CA CYS A 230 -17.04 2.70 0.82
C CYS A 230 -16.55 2.55 2.25
N LYS A 231 -17.33 3.08 3.19
CA LYS A 231 -17.11 2.82 4.61
C LYS A 231 -17.62 1.42 4.98
N PHE A 232 -16.77 0.61 5.58
CA PHE A 232 -17.15 -0.70 6.11
C PHE A 232 -16.41 -0.96 7.42
N ALA A 233 -17.14 -1.46 8.42
CA ALA A 233 -16.58 -1.79 9.72
C ALA A 233 -16.84 -3.26 10.01
N ALA A 234 -15.83 -3.93 10.56
CA ALA A 234 -15.89 -5.33 10.93
C ALA A 234 -15.11 -5.58 12.22
N VAL A 235 -15.49 -6.64 12.94
CA VAL A 235 -14.77 -7.11 14.13
C VAL A 235 -14.37 -8.55 13.89
N VAL A 236 -13.07 -8.79 13.83
CA VAL A 236 -12.50 -10.09 13.48
C VAL A 236 -12.05 -10.77 14.77
N PRO A 237 -12.75 -11.79 15.26
CA PRO A 237 -12.25 -12.64 16.33
C PRO A 237 -11.16 -13.55 15.79
N HIS A 238 -10.03 -13.63 16.50
CA HIS A 238 -8.94 -14.54 16.16
C HIS A 238 -9.18 -15.87 16.86
N SER A 239 -9.16 -17.00 16.15
CA SER A 239 -9.53 -18.29 16.76
C SER A 239 -8.51 -18.81 17.76
N ASP A 240 -7.25 -18.42 17.61
CA ASP A 240 -6.13 -18.92 18.41
C ASP A 240 -5.88 -18.08 19.67
N THR A 241 -6.55 -16.93 19.81
CA THR A 241 -6.38 -15.98 20.91
C THR A 241 -7.73 -15.41 21.33
N GLU A 242 -7.84 -14.82 22.52
CA GLU A 242 -9.08 -14.10 22.90
C GLU A 242 -9.16 -12.69 22.29
N ASN A 243 -8.26 -12.37 21.35
CA ASN A 243 -8.13 -11.04 20.79
C ASN A 243 -9.07 -10.80 19.63
N THR A 244 -9.33 -9.52 19.37
CA THR A 244 -10.13 -9.08 18.22
C THR A 244 -9.43 -7.96 17.49
N THR A 245 -9.49 -7.99 16.15
CA THR A 245 -9.10 -6.85 15.32
C THR A 245 -10.32 -6.04 14.94
N LYS A 246 -10.26 -4.73 15.16
CA LYS A 246 -11.24 -3.77 14.67
C LYS A 246 -10.81 -3.31 13.28
N PHE A 247 -11.54 -3.78 12.26
CA PHE A 247 -11.31 -3.37 10.88
C PHE A 247 -12.20 -2.18 10.53
N LEU A 248 -11.60 -1.19 9.87
CA LEU A 248 -12.33 -0.06 9.30
C LEU A 248 -11.76 0.29 7.92
N ALA A 249 -12.63 0.19 6.91
CA ALA A 249 -12.40 0.77 5.61
C ALA A 249 -13.08 2.13 5.46
N LEU A 250 -12.45 3.04 4.72
CA LEU A 250 -12.97 4.39 4.47
C LEU A 250 -13.10 4.68 2.97
N ASP A 251 -13.92 5.68 2.67
CA ASP A 251 -14.23 6.12 1.29
C ASP A 251 -13.15 7.08 0.74
N LYS A 252 -13.29 7.51 -0.52
CA LYS A 252 -12.46 8.57 -1.11
C LYS A 252 -12.89 9.98 -0.67
N CYS A 253 -11.95 10.93 -0.69
CA CYS A 253 -12.15 12.34 -0.31
C CYS A 253 -13.09 13.09 -1.27
N LEU A 254 -14.39 12.79 -1.22
CA LEU A 254 -15.45 13.43 -2.00
C LEU A 254 -16.57 13.99 -1.12
N PRO A 255 -17.33 14.98 -1.61
CA PRO A 255 -18.49 15.53 -0.90
C PRO A 255 -19.47 14.46 -0.42
N LYS A 256 -19.95 14.61 0.82
CA LYS A 256 -20.94 13.72 1.46
C LYS A 256 -20.48 12.26 1.65
N ARG A 257 -19.20 11.93 1.36
CA ARG A 257 -18.61 10.61 1.61
C ARG A 257 -18.01 10.51 3.01
N ARG A 258 -17.78 9.28 3.47
CA ARG A 258 -17.23 8.98 4.80
C ARG A 258 -15.77 8.53 4.68
N PHE A 259 -14.91 9.49 4.33
CA PHE A 259 -13.49 9.24 4.04
C PHE A 259 -12.55 9.49 5.23
N LEU A 260 -13.04 10.11 6.30
CA LEU A 260 -12.25 10.49 7.47
C LEU A 260 -12.88 9.94 8.76
N GLN A 261 -12.04 9.45 9.69
CA GLN A 261 -12.43 9.02 11.02
C GLN A 261 -11.35 9.43 12.02
N ILE A 262 -11.72 10.12 13.10
CA ILE A 262 -10.80 10.43 14.20
C ILE A 262 -10.94 9.38 15.30
N LEU A 263 -9.81 8.87 15.77
CA LEU A 263 -9.69 7.88 16.84
C LEU A 263 -8.88 8.47 18.00
N ASP A 264 -9.23 8.07 19.21
CA ASP A 264 -8.45 8.38 20.40
C ASP A 264 -7.73 7.11 20.85
N MET A 265 -6.40 7.17 20.87
CA MET A 265 -5.52 6.05 21.20
C MET A 265 -4.74 6.39 22.47
N PRO A 266 -4.80 5.55 23.51
CA PRO A 266 -4.03 5.79 24.73
C PRO A 266 -2.54 5.73 24.41
N THR A 267 -1.76 6.64 24.98
CA THR A 267 -0.30 6.69 24.81
C THR A 267 0.35 6.75 26.18
N GLU A 268 1.47 6.05 26.37
CA GLU A 268 2.22 6.11 27.63
C GLU A 268 2.70 7.55 27.89
N GLY A 269 2.05 8.21 28.86
CA GLY A 269 2.27 9.63 29.14
C GLY A 269 1.01 10.47 29.38
N GLU A 270 -0.15 9.88 29.67
CA GLU A 270 -1.40 10.58 30.01
C GLU A 270 -1.35 11.47 31.28
N GLY A 271 -0.16 11.70 31.86
CA GLY A 271 0.08 12.62 32.97
C GLY A 271 0.63 13.98 32.52
N GLY A 272 -0.11 14.75 31.72
CA GLY A 272 0.22 16.15 31.49
C GLY A 272 -0.33 16.72 30.19
N GLY A 273 -1.41 17.49 30.29
CA GLY A 273 -1.83 18.37 29.18
C GLY A 273 -0.68 19.30 28.78
N GLY A 274 -0.15 19.12 27.57
CA GLY A 274 0.87 20.00 27.01
C GLY A 274 1.83 19.33 26.02
N GLY A 275 1.50 19.40 24.73
CA GLY A 275 2.44 19.76 23.66
C GLY A 275 3.75 18.98 23.50
N ARG A 276 3.80 17.67 23.77
CA ARG A 276 4.98 16.89 23.34
C ARG A 276 4.92 16.75 21.82
N PRO A 277 5.94 17.20 21.06
CA PRO A 277 5.91 17.10 19.61
C PRO A 277 5.86 15.62 19.22
N VAL A 278 4.97 15.28 18.28
CA VAL A 278 4.88 13.94 17.72
C VAL A 278 6.19 13.62 17.01
N ARG A 279 6.81 12.48 17.35
CA ARG A 279 8.08 12.05 16.76
C ARG A 279 7.96 10.64 16.21
N LEU A 280 8.53 10.44 15.03
CA LEU A 280 8.67 9.13 14.43
C LEU A 280 10.00 8.50 14.82
N LYS A 281 9.96 7.21 15.09
CA LYS A 281 11.15 6.37 15.22
C LYS A 281 11.04 5.17 14.29
N TYR A 282 12.17 4.70 13.81
CA TYR A 282 12.27 3.39 13.19
C TYR A 282 11.94 2.31 14.22
N ASP A 283 11.25 1.26 13.76
CA ASP A 283 10.97 0.09 14.57
C ASP A 283 12.16 -0.88 14.57
N LEU A 284 12.70 -1.21 15.74
CA LEU A 284 13.91 -2.03 15.85
C LEU A 284 13.73 -3.46 15.30
N GLU A 285 12.57 -4.05 15.55
CA GLU A 285 12.26 -5.40 15.07
C GLU A 285 12.19 -5.42 13.54
N TRP A 286 11.50 -4.44 12.95
CA TRP A 286 11.42 -4.26 11.51
C TRP A 286 12.78 -4.01 10.86
N LEU A 287 13.61 -3.11 11.41
CA LEU A 287 14.97 -2.88 10.91
C LEU A 287 15.78 -4.18 10.92
N THR A 288 15.62 -5.00 11.95
CA THR A 288 16.34 -6.26 12.06
C THR A 288 15.84 -7.29 11.06
N ILE A 289 14.52 -7.38 10.83
CA ILE A 289 13.94 -8.21 9.77
C ILE A 289 14.47 -7.79 8.40
N LEU A 290 14.53 -6.49 8.11
CA LEU A 290 15.09 -5.98 6.85
C LEU A 290 16.56 -6.41 6.67
N ASN A 291 17.38 -6.26 7.71
CA ASN A 291 18.78 -6.68 7.67
C ASN A 291 18.94 -8.19 7.44
N LEU A 292 18.19 -9.01 8.18
CA LEU A 292 18.29 -10.47 8.09
C LEU A 292 17.77 -11.03 6.76
N THR A 293 16.79 -10.35 6.14
CA THR A 293 16.15 -10.78 4.89
C THR A 293 16.68 -10.05 3.65
N ASN A 294 17.81 -9.34 3.76
CA ASN A 294 18.37 -8.60 2.63
C ASN A 294 18.68 -9.50 1.41
N HIS A 295 19.25 -10.67 1.66
CA HIS A 295 19.59 -11.66 0.64
C HIS A 295 18.39 -12.23 -0.13
N LEU A 296 17.16 -12.02 0.35
CA LEU A 296 15.93 -12.48 -0.31
C LEU A 296 15.42 -11.49 -1.37
N ILE A 297 16.00 -10.30 -1.48
CA ILE A 297 15.62 -9.31 -2.48
C ILE A 297 15.83 -9.88 -3.89
N SER A 298 14.82 -9.75 -4.73
CA SER A 298 14.85 -10.21 -6.12
C SER A 298 14.40 -9.10 -7.06
N ILE A 299 15.10 -8.99 -8.19
CA ILE A 299 14.77 -8.10 -9.31
C ILE A 299 14.38 -8.89 -10.57
N ARG A 300 14.07 -10.18 -10.42
CA ARG A 300 13.71 -11.06 -11.56
C ARG A 300 12.23 -10.90 -11.94
N THR A 301 11.93 -11.03 -13.22
CA THR A 301 10.56 -11.10 -13.74
C THR A 301 9.90 -12.47 -13.55
N THR A 302 10.70 -13.49 -13.24
CA THR A 302 10.25 -14.86 -12.97
C THR A 302 9.79 -15.01 -11.53
N ASN A 303 8.89 -15.97 -11.29
CA ASN A 303 8.46 -16.32 -9.94
C ASN A 303 9.67 -16.81 -9.11
N GLY A 304 9.85 -16.19 -7.94
CA GLY A 304 10.65 -16.73 -6.85
C GLY A 304 9.73 -17.28 -5.77
N TYR A 305 10.28 -17.99 -4.78
CA TYR A 305 9.55 -18.41 -3.60
C TYR A 305 10.33 -17.99 -2.36
N MET A 306 9.62 -17.62 -1.30
CA MET A 306 10.24 -17.34 -0.01
C MET A 306 10.56 -18.65 0.73
N PRO A 307 11.60 -18.68 1.58
CA PRO A 307 11.89 -19.84 2.42
C PRO A 307 10.67 -20.24 3.26
N GLY A 308 10.41 -21.54 3.33
CA GLY A 308 9.24 -22.10 4.02
C GLY A 308 9.61 -23.20 5.00
N GLU A 309 8.63 -23.59 5.82
CA GLU A 309 8.75 -24.73 6.73
C GLU A 309 9.11 -26.00 5.93
N GLY A 310 10.19 -26.69 6.34
CA GLY A 310 10.70 -27.87 5.67
C GLY A 310 11.82 -27.61 4.64
N SER A 311 12.18 -26.35 4.38
CA SER A 311 13.42 -26.03 3.65
C SER A 311 14.66 -26.21 4.53
N ALA A 312 15.82 -26.46 3.91
CA ALA A 312 17.11 -26.55 4.62
C ALA A 312 17.64 -25.16 5.04
N GLU A 313 17.07 -24.09 4.50
CA GLU A 313 17.46 -22.70 4.74
C GLU A 313 16.66 -22.10 5.91
N ARG A 314 17.18 -21.01 6.49
CA ARG A 314 16.46 -20.26 7.53
C ARG A 314 15.17 -19.69 6.94
N PHE A 315 14.03 -20.04 7.52
CA PHE A 315 12.72 -19.52 7.11
C PHE A 315 12.05 -18.62 8.15
N ASN A 316 12.45 -18.73 9.42
CA ASN A 316 11.99 -17.85 10.50
C ASN A 316 13.04 -16.77 10.76
N PHE A 317 12.67 -15.53 10.50
CA PHE A 317 13.49 -14.34 10.69
C PHE A 317 12.93 -13.41 11.78
N THR A 318 12.06 -13.91 12.67
CA THR A 318 11.70 -13.19 13.90
C THR A 318 13.00 -12.92 14.68
N PRO A 319 13.37 -11.64 14.89
CA PRO A 319 14.68 -11.31 15.43
C PRO A 319 14.86 -11.73 16.89
N THR A 320 16.05 -12.26 17.19
CA THR A 320 16.52 -12.43 18.57
C THR A 320 16.98 -11.10 19.17
N GLU A 321 17.06 -11.01 20.50
CA GLU A 321 17.55 -9.80 21.18
C GLU A 321 19.00 -9.46 20.82
N ASP A 322 19.85 -10.46 20.58
CA ASP A 322 21.24 -10.25 20.13
C ASP A 322 21.30 -9.67 18.70
N GLU A 323 20.43 -10.13 17.80
CA GLU A 323 20.31 -9.57 16.44
C GLU A 323 19.81 -8.12 16.49
N LYS A 324 18.80 -7.84 17.34
CA LYS A 324 18.29 -6.48 17.57
C LYS A 324 19.37 -5.57 18.14
N ALA A 325 20.15 -6.02 19.12
CA ALA A 325 21.23 -5.23 19.73
C ALA A 325 22.29 -4.81 18.70
N LYS A 326 22.69 -5.71 17.80
CA LYS A 326 23.63 -5.40 16.71
C LYS A 326 23.08 -4.35 15.74
N VAL A 327 21.79 -4.41 15.43
CA VAL A 327 21.14 -3.41 14.57
C VAL A 327 21.01 -2.07 15.29
N LEU A 328 20.65 -2.06 16.57
CA LEU A 328 20.56 -0.86 17.39
C LEU A 328 21.90 -0.11 17.47
N GLU A 329 23.02 -0.84 17.57
CA GLU A 329 24.37 -0.28 17.57
C GLU A 329 24.68 0.48 16.26
N ARG A 330 24.27 -0.05 15.10
CA ARG A 330 24.40 0.64 13.79
C ARG A 330 23.65 1.97 13.75
N PHE A 331 22.62 2.09 14.59
CA PHE A 331 21.85 3.32 14.76
C PHE A 331 22.34 4.22 15.89
N ALA A 332 23.52 3.94 16.46
CA ALA A 332 24.07 4.66 17.60
C ALA A 332 23.09 4.72 18.79
N ASN A 333 22.25 3.70 18.94
CA ASN A 333 21.16 3.61 19.92
C ASN A 333 20.09 4.71 19.80
N ASP A 334 20.03 5.41 18.67
CA ASP A 334 18.98 6.38 18.37
C ASP A 334 18.21 5.97 17.12
N LEU A 335 16.97 5.54 17.34
CA LEU A 335 16.04 5.14 16.29
C LEU A 335 15.18 6.30 15.79
N THR A 336 15.39 7.53 16.27
CA THR A 336 14.66 8.70 15.77
C THR A 336 14.85 8.83 14.26
N ILE A 337 13.74 8.94 13.52
CA ILE A 337 13.80 9.17 12.07
C ILE A 337 14.31 10.61 11.86
N PRO A 338 15.42 10.81 11.11
CA PRO A 338 15.97 12.14 10.90
C PRO A 338 15.07 12.97 9.96
N ASP A 339 14.96 14.27 10.20
CA ASP A 339 14.30 15.22 9.30
C ASP A 339 15.23 15.56 8.11
N ASN A 340 15.42 14.61 7.19
CA ASN A 340 16.38 14.69 6.09
C ASN A 340 15.72 14.78 4.70
N PHE A 341 14.50 15.34 4.63
CA PHE A 341 13.84 15.60 3.36
C PHE A 341 14.71 16.47 2.44
N VAL A 342 14.82 16.09 1.18
CA VAL A 342 15.52 16.85 0.15
C VAL A 342 14.79 16.72 -1.19
N ARG A 343 14.67 17.84 -1.92
CA ARG A 343 14.09 17.80 -3.26
C ARG A 343 15.12 17.27 -4.26
N ILE A 344 14.70 16.29 -5.05
CA ILE A 344 15.50 15.65 -6.08
C ILE A 344 14.81 15.67 -7.46
N ALA A 345 13.71 16.41 -7.60
CA ALA A 345 13.08 16.68 -8.88
C ALA A 345 12.54 18.11 -8.88
N GLU A 346 12.44 18.73 -10.04
CA GLU A 346 11.83 20.05 -10.17
C GLU A 346 10.34 19.98 -9.80
N PRO A 347 9.82 20.86 -8.92
CA PRO A 347 8.41 20.91 -8.62
C PRO A 347 7.62 21.48 -9.81
N TYR A 348 6.35 21.08 -9.93
CA TYR A 348 5.42 21.70 -10.87
C TYR A 348 5.30 23.21 -10.63
N ARG A 349 5.30 23.98 -11.71
CA ARG A 349 5.13 25.44 -11.72
C ARG A 349 4.01 25.83 -12.68
N PRO A 350 2.83 26.19 -12.18
CA PRO A 350 1.71 26.58 -13.03
C PRO A 350 1.99 27.78 -13.95
N GLU A 351 2.92 28.66 -13.57
CA GLU A 351 3.25 29.90 -14.29
C GLU A 351 4.05 29.67 -15.58
N ASP A 352 4.85 28.60 -15.63
CA ASP A 352 5.71 28.28 -16.77
C ASP A 352 4.89 27.69 -17.95
N GLU A 353 3.62 27.34 -17.71
CA GLU A 353 2.74 26.58 -18.61
C GLU A 353 1.74 27.45 -19.42
N GLY A 354 2.05 28.74 -19.62
CA GLY A 354 1.52 29.52 -20.75
C GLY A 354 0.01 29.43 -21.06
N GLY A 355 -0.87 29.59 -20.08
CA GLY A 355 -2.29 29.93 -20.26
C GLY A 355 -3.26 28.80 -20.65
N HIS A 356 -4.20 28.50 -19.74
CA HIS A 356 -5.56 27.91 -19.89
C HIS A 356 -5.85 26.80 -20.92
N GLY A 357 -4.85 26.21 -21.56
CA GLY A 357 -4.97 25.02 -22.39
C GLY A 357 -4.79 23.76 -21.55
N ARG A 358 -5.63 22.75 -21.79
CA ARG A 358 -5.45 21.41 -21.20
C ARG A 358 -4.17 20.82 -21.79
N LEU A 359 -3.11 20.72 -20.99
CA LEU A 359 -1.81 20.19 -21.42
C LEU A 359 -1.95 18.79 -21.99
N ASP A 360 -1.38 18.56 -23.18
CA ASP A 360 -1.33 17.21 -23.77
C ASP A 360 -0.18 16.43 -23.12
N MET A 361 -0.51 15.61 -22.12
CA MET A 361 0.48 14.77 -21.44
C MET A 361 1.21 13.80 -22.36
N ARG A 362 0.72 13.54 -23.58
CA ARG A 362 1.44 12.73 -24.59
C ARG A 362 2.76 13.37 -25.02
N SER A 363 2.89 14.68 -24.84
CA SER A 363 4.13 15.43 -25.11
C SER A 363 5.10 15.41 -23.94
N ILE A 364 4.66 14.97 -22.75
CA ILE A 364 5.48 14.91 -21.54
C ILE A 364 6.16 13.53 -21.47
N GLU A 365 7.48 13.54 -21.43
CA GLU A 365 8.27 12.32 -21.25
C GLU A 365 8.24 11.84 -19.79
N GLN A 366 8.35 10.53 -19.60
CA GLN A 366 8.58 9.97 -18.27
C GLN A 366 9.98 10.34 -17.75
N PRO A 367 10.15 10.45 -16.43
CA PRO A 367 11.43 10.78 -15.84
C PRO A 367 12.40 9.60 -15.97
N LYS A 368 13.68 9.87 -15.76
CA LYS A 368 14.66 8.80 -15.51
C LYS A 368 14.51 8.28 -14.09
N ALA A 369 14.90 7.03 -13.85
CA ALA A 369 15.03 6.50 -12.50
C ALA A 369 16.15 7.21 -11.73
N TYR A 370 15.86 7.69 -10.51
CA TYR A 370 16.82 8.35 -9.62
C TYR A 370 16.98 7.57 -8.32
N VAL A 371 18.18 7.60 -7.75
CA VAL A 371 18.42 7.08 -6.40
C VAL A 371 18.19 8.21 -5.39
N ASN A 372 17.43 7.94 -4.33
CA ASN A 372 17.17 8.94 -3.28
C ASN A 372 18.30 8.96 -2.23
N PRO A 373 18.81 10.14 -1.83
CA PRO A 373 19.79 10.26 -0.76
C PRO A 373 19.30 9.70 0.59
N GLN A 374 18.01 9.82 0.91
CA GLN A 374 17.43 9.27 2.14
C GLN A 374 17.56 7.74 2.16
N THR A 375 17.16 7.08 1.08
CA THR A 375 17.27 5.63 0.92
C THR A 375 18.71 5.17 0.89
N THR A 376 19.59 5.90 0.19
CA THR A 376 21.02 5.58 0.16
C THR A 376 21.62 5.58 1.58
N SER A 377 21.40 6.67 2.33
CA SER A 377 21.90 6.78 3.70
C SER A 377 21.31 5.72 4.63
N PHE A 378 20.02 5.37 4.45
CA PHE A 378 19.36 4.33 5.23
C PHE A 378 19.96 2.94 4.93
N CYS A 379 20.13 2.61 3.64
CA CYS A 379 20.71 1.35 3.19
C CYS A 379 22.16 1.17 3.67
N ASP A 380 22.98 2.21 3.55
CA ASP A 380 24.37 2.19 4.02
C ASP A 380 24.44 1.98 5.54
N LYS A 381 23.57 2.65 6.30
CA LYS A 381 23.52 2.55 7.77
C LYS A 381 23.06 1.18 8.24
N LEU A 382 22.00 0.64 7.63
CA LEU A 382 21.44 -0.67 7.99
C LEU A 382 22.19 -1.85 7.32
N ASN A 383 23.07 -1.56 6.37
CA ASN A 383 23.80 -2.54 5.55
C ASN A 383 22.85 -3.48 4.79
N ILE A 384 21.98 -2.88 3.98
CA ILE A 384 21.04 -3.58 3.09
C ILE A 384 21.08 -2.95 1.69
N ASP A 385 20.51 -3.63 0.71
CA ASP A 385 20.48 -3.19 -0.67
C ASP A 385 19.25 -2.34 -0.99
N ASP A 386 19.42 -1.37 -1.88
CA ASP A 386 18.32 -0.63 -2.52
C ASP A 386 17.80 -1.43 -3.74
N PRO A 387 16.55 -1.91 -3.74
CA PRO A 387 15.98 -2.66 -4.86
C PRO A 387 16.01 -1.90 -6.20
N LEU A 388 15.79 -0.58 -6.19
CA LEU A 388 15.83 0.23 -7.40
C LEU A 388 17.27 0.29 -7.94
N ARG A 389 18.24 0.55 -7.05
CA ARG A 389 19.66 0.54 -7.39
C ARG A 389 20.09 -0.81 -7.98
N LEU A 390 19.66 -1.93 -7.39
CA LEU A 390 19.93 -3.27 -7.92
C LEU A 390 19.33 -3.48 -9.30
N ALA A 391 18.06 -3.12 -9.50
CA ALA A 391 17.37 -3.27 -10.79
C ALA A 391 18.07 -2.48 -11.91
N MET A 392 18.48 -1.24 -11.62
CA MET A 392 19.22 -0.41 -12.57
C MET A 392 20.59 -1.01 -12.93
N LEU A 393 21.39 -1.42 -11.94
CA LEU A 393 22.72 -1.97 -12.16
C LEU A 393 22.68 -3.29 -12.94
N MET A 394 21.78 -4.21 -12.56
CA MET A 394 21.69 -5.53 -13.19
C MET A 394 21.17 -5.49 -14.62
N THR A 395 20.49 -4.41 -15.01
CA THR A 395 20.03 -4.17 -16.39
C THR A 395 20.99 -3.28 -17.19
N GLY A 396 22.17 -2.95 -16.65
CA GLY A 396 23.20 -2.16 -17.33
C GLY A 396 22.92 -0.65 -17.37
N HIS A 397 21.95 -0.15 -16.60
CA HIS A 397 21.65 1.28 -16.51
C HIS A 397 22.64 1.98 -15.58
N LYS A 398 22.98 3.23 -15.93
CA LYS A 398 23.77 4.09 -15.05
C LYS A 398 22.92 4.54 -13.87
N LEU A 399 23.48 4.51 -12.68
CA LEU A 399 22.86 5.13 -11.51
C LEU A 399 22.77 6.63 -11.74
N ASN A 400 21.55 7.17 -11.67
CA ASN A 400 21.34 8.61 -11.75
C ASN A 400 21.12 9.15 -10.34
N THR A 401 21.98 10.06 -9.93
CA THR A 401 21.69 10.98 -8.83
C THR A 401 21.09 12.24 -9.42
N SER A 402 20.02 12.75 -8.82
CA SER A 402 19.42 14.00 -9.30
C SER A 402 20.42 15.15 -9.30
N THR A 403 20.35 16.00 -10.31
CA THR A 403 21.08 17.27 -10.37
C THR A 403 20.33 18.42 -9.69
N TYR A 404 19.08 18.21 -9.29
CA TYR A 404 18.21 19.22 -8.69
C TYR A 404 18.34 19.32 -7.17
N VAL A 405 19.26 18.56 -6.54
CA VAL A 405 19.44 18.57 -5.08
C VAL A 405 19.51 20.02 -4.58
N ASP A 406 18.57 20.37 -3.69
CA ASP A 406 18.52 21.70 -3.07
C ASP A 406 19.93 22.14 -2.69
N ARG A 407 20.43 23.22 -3.31
CA ARG A 407 21.69 23.81 -2.87
C ARG A 407 21.51 24.17 -1.41
N GLU A 408 22.43 23.73 -0.55
CA GLU A 408 22.43 24.16 0.85
C GLU A 408 22.32 25.69 0.90
N PRO A 409 21.50 26.25 1.81
CA PRO A 409 21.44 27.70 1.96
C PRO A 409 22.84 28.18 2.38
N GLU A 410 23.54 28.84 1.47
CA GLU A 410 24.70 29.65 1.84
C GLU A 410 24.22 30.62 2.93
N VAL A 411 24.88 30.58 4.09
CA VAL A 411 24.66 31.52 5.19
C VAL A 411 25.15 32.89 4.73
N GLY A 412 24.29 33.57 3.97
CA GLY A 412 24.50 34.90 3.42
C GLY A 412 23.59 35.89 4.14
N VAL A 413 24.09 36.47 5.22
CA VAL A 413 23.51 37.63 5.89
C VAL A 413 23.21 38.72 4.85
N ARG A 414 21.95 39.13 4.72
CA ARG A 414 21.57 40.49 4.34
C ARG A 414 20.09 40.76 4.64
N ASP A 415 19.90 41.57 5.68
CA ASP A 415 18.72 42.41 5.90
C ASP A 415 18.35 43.20 4.65
N GLN A 416 17.05 43.26 4.31
CA GLN A 416 16.31 44.53 4.29
C GLN A 416 14.81 44.40 3.94
N LYS A 417 13.99 44.87 4.88
CA LYS A 417 12.84 45.79 4.78
C LYS A 417 11.64 45.46 3.84
N THR A 418 10.58 45.04 4.53
CA THR A 418 9.14 45.38 4.40
C THR A 418 8.72 46.58 3.54
N THR A 419 7.65 46.41 2.75
CA THR A 419 6.52 47.37 2.61
C THR A 419 5.21 46.70 2.13
N GLY A 420 4.13 46.85 2.91
CA GLY A 420 2.79 47.28 2.43
C GLY A 420 1.75 46.24 1.96
N PRO A 421 0.48 46.29 2.44
CA PRO A 421 -0.55 45.25 2.19
C PRO A 421 -1.44 45.55 0.98
N VAL A 422 -1.88 44.49 0.27
CA VAL A 422 -2.94 44.56 -0.76
C VAL A 422 -4.15 43.74 -0.31
N ALA A 423 -5.33 44.35 -0.42
CA ALA A 423 -6.63 43.89 0.07
C ALA A 423 -7.17 42.64 -0.67
N PRO A 424 -8.13 41.89 -0.07
CA PRO A 424 -8.59 40.62 -0.62
C PRO A 424 -9.63 40.83 -1.74
N VAL A 425 -9.38 40.26 -2.91
CA VAL A 425 -10.37 40.15 -3.98
C VAL A 425 -11.23 38.91 -3.71
N LYS A 426 -12.51 39.13 -3.42
CA LYS A 426 -13.55 38.10 -3.40
C LYS A 426 -13.78 37.59 -4.83
N VAL A 427 -13.64 36.30 -5.04
CA VAL A 427 -14.18 35.63 -6.22
C VAL A 427 -15.14 34.55 -5.73
N SER A 428 -16.36 34.61 -6.24
CA SER A 428 -17.48 33.71 -5.95
C SER A 428 -17.28 32.38 -6.68
N ASN A 429 -17.27 31.27 -5.94
CA ASN A 429 -17.36 29.93 -6.51
C ASN A 429 -18.84 29.61 -6.76
N ALA A 430 -19.23 29.59 -8.03
CA ALA A 430 -20.33 28.80 -8.52
C ALA A 430 -19.71 27.77 -9.46
N ASP A 431 -19.91 26.50 -9.16
CA ASP A 431 -20.33 25.49 -10.14
C ASP A 431 -20.48 24.14 -9.42
N GLU A 432 -21.75 23.74 -9.31
CA GLU A 432 -22.15 22.36 -9.07
C GLU A 432 -21.90 21.57 -10.36
N LEU A 433 -21.13 20.50 -10.28
CA LEU A 433 -21.09 19.48 -11.32
C LEU A 433 -21.39 18.13 -10.67
N ASP A 434 -22.58 17.62 -10.96
CA ASP A 434 -22.94 16.21 -10.79
C ASP A 434 -22.08 15.38 -11.75
N VAL A 435 -21.34 14.40 -11.21
CA VAL A 435 -20.69 13.37 -12.00
C VAL A 435 -21.03 12.02 -11.39
N ASP A 436 -21.81 11.27 -12.16
CA ASP A 436 -22.12 9.86 -12.01
C ASP A 436 -20.91 9.07 -12.55
N ASP A 437 -20.10 8.52 -11.66
CA ASP A 437 -19.01 7.60 -12.02
C ASP A 437 -19.43 6.17 -11.67
N GLY A 438 -20.06 5.51 -12.63
CA GLY A 438 -20.10 4.06 -12.75
C GLY A 438 -19.02 3.62 -13.74
N ASP A 439 -17.91 3.08 -13.24
CA ASP A 439 -16.96 2.36 -14.06
C ASP A 439 -17.30 0.85 -13.99
N ASP A 440 -17.93 0.36 -15.06
CA ASP A 440 -17.78 -0.99 -15.59
C ASP A 440 -17.87 -0.86 -17.13
N ASP A 441 -16.80 -1.23 -17.83
CA ASP A 441 -16.66 -1.12 -19.28
C ASP A 441 -17.76 -1.86 -20.05
N VAL A 442 -18.70 -1.15 -20.71
CA VAL A 442 -19.49 -1.67 -21.83
C VAL A 442 -19.80 -0.55 -22.85
N ASP A 443 -19.29 -0.71 -24.07
CA ASP A 443 -19.64 0.11 -25.24
C ASP A 443 -21.15 0.02 -25.57
N GLY A 444 -21.81 1.18 -25.70
CA GLY A 444 -23.22 1.27 -26.12
C GLY A 444 -23.54 2.61 -26.79
N ASP A 445 -23.90 2.52 -28.07
CA ASP A 445 -24.35 3.57 -29.00
C ASP A 445 -25.80 4.04 -28.73
N ASP A 446 -26.08 5.29 -29.14
CA ASP A 446 -27.20 6.15 -28.75
C ASP A 446 -28.57 5.80 -29.37
N GLY A 447 -29.67 6.21 -28.70
CA GLY A 447 -31.01 6.20 -29.29
C GLY A 447 -32.22 6.61 -28.42
N PHE A 448 -32.42 7.93 -28.29
CA PHE A 448 -33.69 8.70 -28.22
C PHE A 448 -34.72 8.63 -27.06
N GLU A 449 -35.15 9.85 -26.74
CA GLU A 449 -36.08 10.35 -25.71
C GLU A 449 -37.56 9.96 -25.86
N GLN A 450 -38.29 9.99 -24.72
CA GLN A 450 -39.59 10.70 -24.61
C GLN A 450 -39.92 10.98 -23.13
N GLY A 451 -40.21 12.26 -22.83
CA GLY A 451 -40.46 12.76 -21.47
C GLY A 451 -41.88 12.55 -20.94
N ILE A 452 -42.12 13.02 -19.71
CA ILE A 452 -43.36 13.68 -19.23
C ILE A 452 -43.17 14.19 -17.78
N ALA A 453 -43.47 15.49 -17.62
CA ALA A 453 -44.05 16.28 -16.52
C ALA A 453 -43.71 16.07 -15.02
N VAL A 454 -43.24 17.19 -14.47
CA VAL A 454 -43.18 17.74 -13.09
C VAL A 454 -44.46 17.56 -12.26
N LEU A 455 -44.30 17.24 -10.96
CA LEU A 455 -45.12 17.81 -9.86
C LEU A 455 -44.31 17.91 -8.54
N GLN A 456 -44.38 19.09 -7.93
CA GLN A 456 -43.84 19.49 -6.63
C GLN A 456 -44.66 18.88 -5.47
N ASP A 457 -44.02 18.52 -4.35
CA ASP A 457 -44.37 19.09 -3.03
C ASP A 457 -43.35 18.70 -1.93
N SER A 458 -43.07 19.64 -1.03
CA SER A 458 -42.33 19.44 0.22
C SER A 458 -43.32 19.29 1.39
N PRO A 459 -42.95 18.66 2.53
CA PRO A 459 -42.76 19.51 3.71
C PRO A 459 -41.71 19.04 4.75
N ASP A 460 -41.13 20.07 5.37
CA ASP A 460 -40.70 20.31 6.75
C ASP A 460 -39.84 19.35 7.61
N LYS A 461 -38.77 20.01 8.07
CA LYS A 461 -37.82 19.83 9.17
C LYS A 461 -38.37 19.25 10.49
N GLN A 462 -37.61 18.29 11.05
CA GLN A 462 -37.47 18.07 12.50
C GLN A 462 -36.00 17.75 12.87
N PRO A 463 -35.56 18.06 14.10
CA PRO A 463 -34.14 18.24 14.45
C PRO A 463 -33.40 16.92 14.68
N LYS A 464 -32.15 16.86 14.21
CA LYS A 464 -31.23 15.72 14.36
C LYS A 464 -30.71 15.65 15.80
N LEU A 465 -31.06 14.58 16.51
CA LEU A 465 -30.43 14.17 17.76
C LEU A 465 -29.03 13.60 17.47
N SER A 466 -28.05 14.02 18.27
CA SER A 466 -26.66 13.56 18.26
C SER A 466 -26.57 12.05 18.54
N LEU A 467 -25.90 11.30 17.65
CA LEU A 467 -25.63 9.86 17.75
C LEU A 467 -24.20 9.60 18.27
N SER A 468 -23.87 10.17 19.42
CA SER A 468 -22.57 9.99 20.10
C SER A 468 -22.58 8.90 21.18
N ALA A 469 -23.33 7.81 20.99
CA ALA A 469 -23.35 6.71 21.95
C ALA A 469 -23.69 5.38 21.27
N MET A 470 -22.67 4.67 20.76
CA MET A 470 -22.66 3.19 20.62
C MET A 470 -21.22 2.69 20.41
N LEU A 471 -20.39 2.84 21.45
CA LEU A 471 -19.28 1.93 21.73
C LEU A 471 -19.25 1.75 23.26
N PRO A 472 -19.39 0.52 23.81
CA PRO A 472 -19.29 0.33 25.25
C PRO A 472 -17.84 0.57 25.70
N GLN A 473 -17.67 1.39 26.73
CA GLN A 473 -16.36 1.60 27.38
C GLN A 473 -15.96 0.36 28.19
N PRO A 474 -14.73 -0.15 28.06
CA PRO A 474 -14.24 -1.21 28.95
C PRO A 474 -13.96 -0.64 30.34
N LYS A 475 -14.47 -1.32 31.36
CA LYS A 475 -14.12 -1.08 32.75
C LYS A 475 -12.75 -1.70 33.02
N TRP A 476 -11.74 -0.88 33.27
CA TRP A 476 -10.46 -1.33 33.81
C TRP A 476 -10.68 -1.91 35.22
N ARG A 477 -10.50 -3.22 35.40
CA ARG A 477 -10.38 -3.81 36.74
C ARG A 477 -8.90 -3.88 37.10
N GLN A 478 -8.51 -3.02 38.02
CA GLN A 478 -7.38 -3.24 38.91
C GLN A 478 -7.64 -4.54 39.69
N GLN A 479 -6.62 -5.38 39.80
CA GLN A 479 -6.66 -6.55 40.66
C GLN A 479 -5.62 -6.35 41.77
N GLU A 480 -6.07 -5.75 42.86
CA GLU A 480 -5.49 -6.00 44.18
C GLU A 480 -6.21 -7.21 44.82
N SER A 481 -5.46 -7.85 45.68
CA SER A 481 -5.58 -9.17 46.29
C SER A 481 -6.73 -9.40 47.29
N HIS A 482 -6.96 -10.69 47.54
CA HIS A 482 -7.49 -11.36 48.73
C HIS A 482 -8.98 -11.80 48.80
N ASP A 483 -9.08 -13.14 48.96
CA ASP A 483 -9.96 -13.94 49.82
C ASP A 483 -11.40 -14.34 49.43
N SER A 484 -11.52 -15.67 49.31
CA SER A 484 -12.51 -16.57 49.95
C SER A 484 -13.91 -16.80 49.34
N ASP A 485 -14.12 -18.09 49.03
CA ASP A 485 -15.23 -18.96 49.44
C ASP A 485 -16.63 -18.95 48.80
N LEU A 486 -16.93 -20.13 48.22
CA LEU A 486 -18.12 -20.99 48.38
C LEU A 486 -19.43 -20.77 47.57
N SER A 487 -19.71 -21.80 46.76
CA SER A 487 -21.03 -22.48 46.56
C SER A 487 -22.12 -21.69 45.79
N SER A 488 -23.03 -22.25 45.00
CA SER A 488 -23.46 -23.61 44.69
C SER A 488 -24.58 -23.54 43.61
N THR A 489 -24.76 -24.64 42.86
CA THR A 489 -26.02 -25.17 42.27
C THR A 489 -26.73 -24.38 41.14
N LEU A 490 -27.45 -24.94 40.16
CA LEU A 490 -27.81 -26.31 39.69
C LEU A 490 -28.50 -26.15 38.29
N ASN A 491 -28.34 -27.16 37.41
CA ASN A 491 -29.21 -27.75 36.36
C ASN A 491 -30.13 -26.85 35.47
N ASP A 492 -30.42 -27.11 34.18
CA ASP A 492 -30.72 -28.39 33.53
C ASP A 492 -30.67 -28.35 31.96
N SER A 493 -30.12 -29.42 31.40
CA SER A 493 -30.29 -30.20 30.15
C SER A 493 -31.20 -29.78 28.96
N THR A 494 -30.70 -29.99 27.72
CA THR A 494 -31.24 -30.86 26.62
C THR A 494 -30.46 -30.66 25.29
N SER A 495 -29.55 -31.58 24.90
CA SER A 495 -29.65 -32.65 23.86
C SER A 495 -29.64 -32.17 22.39
N LEU A 496 -28.54 -32.30 21.63
CA LEU A 496 -28.21 -33.29 20.56
C LEU A 496 -27.49 -32.46 19.47
N SER A 497 -26.45 -32.83 18.71
CA SER A 497 -25.79 -34.09 18.37
C SER A 497 -24.47 -33.72 17.65
N THR A 498 -23.37 -34.35 18.04
CA THR A 498 -22.08 -34.38 17.31
C THR A 498 -22.15 -35.35 16.11
N PRO A 499 -21.16 -35.29 15.20
CA PRO A 499 -20.26 -36.44 15.15
C PRO A 499 -18.77 -36.08 15.22
N ASN A 500 -18.06 -36.97 15.90
CA ASN A 500 -16.62 -37.02 16.15
C ASN A 500 -15.78 -37.07 14.87
N CYS A 501 -14.55 -36.55 14.95
CA CYS A 501 -13.39 -37.34 14.56
C CYS A 501 -12.21 -37.05 15.49
N SER A 502 -11.78 -38.13 16.13
CA SER A 502 -10.79 -38.25 17.20
C SER A 502 -9.39 -38.50 16.64
N VAL A 503 -8.37 -37.89 17.24
CA VAL A 503 -7.00 -38.46 17.22
C VAL A 503 -6.41 -38.37 18.63
N LEU A 504 -6.02 -39.53 19.14
CA LEU A 504 -5.49 -39.78 20.47
C LEU A 504 -4.00 -39.51 20.53
N SER A 505 -3.56 -39.04 21.70
CA SER A 505 -2.17 -38.81 22.08
C SER A 505 -1.50 -40.04 22.72
N LEU A 506 -0.15 -40.03 22.72
CA LEU A 506 0.84 -40.70 23.60
C LEU A 506 1.40 -42.08 23.16
N PRO A 507 2.61 -42.52 23.61
CA PRO A 507 3.66 -41.87 24.43
C PRO A 507 5.14 -42.05 23.93
N THR A 508 6.05 -41.37 24.63
CA THR A 508 7.54 -41.43 24.64
C THR A 508 8.13 -42.84 24.84
N PRO A 509 9.44 -43.02 24.54
CA PRO A 509 10.35 -43.48 25.61
C PRO A 509 11.74 -42.81 25.65
N GLN A 510 12.26 -42.66 26.88
CA GLN A 510 13.64 -42.31 27.25
C GLN A 510 14.56 -43.56 27.31
N LYS A 511 15.87 -43.35 27.07
CA LYS A 511 17.08 -43.93 27.73
C LYS A 511 18.34 -43.29 27.06
N THR A 512 19.18 -42.45 27.68
CA THR A 512 20.31 -42.70 28.64
C THR A 512 21.35 -43.71 28.07
N VAL A 513 22.68 -43.55 28.02
CA VAL A 513 23.74 -42.65 28.55
C VAL A 513 24.98 -42.88 27.61
N ASP A 514 25.90 -41.93 27.43
CA ASP A 514 27.36 -42.13 27.67
C ASP A 514 28.26 -40.96 27.21
N ASN A 515 29.21 -40.67 28.09
CA ASN A 515 30.25 -39.62 28.07
C ASN A 515 31.35 -39.86 27.00
N ALA A 516 31.94 -38.79 26.47
CA ALA A 516 33.40 -38.64 26.28
C ALA A 516 33.84 -37.23 25.84
N THR A 517 34.56 -36.55 26.74
CA THR A 517 35.79 -35.74 26.57
C THR A 517 36.15 -35.04 25.24
N ALA A 518 36.34 -33.72 25.36
CA ALA A 518 37.48 -32.88 24.93
C ALA A 518 38.04 -32.96 23.49
N SER A 519 38.02 -31.83 22.77
CA SER A 519 39.22 -31.01 22.48
C SER A 519 38.94 -29.96 21.39
N SER A 520 39.42 -28.74 21.66
CA SER A 520 39.92 -27.72 20.73
C SER A 520 40.21 -28.19 19.30
N LEU A 521 39.82 -27.39 18.29
CA LEU A 521 40.74 -26.67 17.36
C LEU A 521 39.96 -25.98 16.21
N LEU A 522 40.20 -24.66 16.10
CA LEU A 522 40.47 -23.86 14.88
C LEU A 522 39.45 -23.75 13.74
N GLU A 523 39.15 -22.49 13.41
CA GLU A 523 38.73 -22.01 12.08
C GLU A 523 39.67 -22.52 10.97
N PRO A 524 39.17 -22.57 9.73
CA PRO A 524 39.66 -21.53 8.81
C PRO A 524 38.59 -20.91 7.90
N ALA A 525 38.84 -19.65 7.60
CA ALA A 525 38.24 -18.89 6.51
C ALA A 525 38.41 -19.57 5.14
N LEU A 526 37.34 -19.56 4.33
CA LEU A 526 37.34 -19.71 2.87
C LEU A 526 36.29 -18.73 2.34
N ALA A 527 36.70 -17.59 1.78
CA ALA A 527 37.02 -17.44 0.36
C ALA A 527 35.77 -17.65 -0.51
N VAL A 528 35.15 -16.51 -0.82
CA VAL A 528 34.13 -16.31 -1.85
C VAL A 528 34.72 -16.61 -3.22
N ASP A 529 34.16 -17.61 -3.89
CA ASP A 529 34.13 -17.74 -5.35
C ASP A 529 33.11 -18.84 -5.69
N ASP A 530 31.97 -18.46 -6.27
CA ASP A 530 31.20 -19.28 -7.23
C ASP A 530 30.02 -18.48 -7.79
N LEU A 531 30.34 -17.53 -8.67
CA LEU A 531 29.39 -17.02 -9.66
C LEU A 531 29.42 -17.97 -10.86
N ASN A 532 28.44 -18.88 -10.93
CA ASN A 532 28.25 -19.77 -12.07
C ASN A 532 27.74 -18.97 -13.28
N LEU A 533 28.69 -18.56 -14.14
CA LEU A 533 28.45 -18.04 -15.48
C LEU A 533 28.70 -19.17 -16.48
N SER A 534 27.65 -19.61 -17.18
CA SER A 534 27.79 -20.46 -18.36
C SER A 534 27.10 -19.83 -19.56
N SER A 535 27.92 -19.28 -20.48
CA SER A 535 27.55 -18.99 -21.87
C SER A 535 28.13 -20.09 -22.78
N PRO A 536 27.44 -20.53 -23.84
CA PRO A 536 28.04 -21.40 -24.85
C PRO A 536 28.73 -20.59 -25.95
N LYS A 537 29.97 -20.97 -26.31
CA LYS A 537 30.68 -20.52 -27.51
C LYS A 537 30.55 -21.55 -28.64
N ASP A 538 30.27 -21.02 -29.82
CA ASP A 538 30.67 -21.37 -31.19
C ASP A 538 31.23 -22.78 -31.52
N ARG A 539 30.64 -23.34 -32.59
CA ARG A 539 31.37 -24.04 -33.66
C ARG A 539 30.90 -23.50 -35.00
N GLY A 540 31.87 -23.15 -35.86
CA GLY A 540 31.69 -22.38 -37.09
C GLY A 540 31.34 -23.16 -38.36
N GLU A 541 30.88 -22.35 -39.32
CA GLU A 541 31.16 -22.27 -40.76
C GLU A 541 31.08 -23.53 -41.66
N GLU A 542 30.17 -23.46 -42.64
CA GLU A 542 30.45 -23.73 -44.06
C GLU A 542 29.42 -23.01 -44.96
N GLU A 543 29.91 -22.17 -45.89
CA GLU A 543 29.18 -21.50 -46.98
C GLU A 543 28.92 -22.46 -48.15
N VAL A 544 27.76 -22.38 -48.84
CA VAL A 544 27.64 -22.45 -50.33
C VAL A 544 26.31 -21.81 -50.83
N ALA A 545 26.46 -20.75 -51.65
CA ALA A 545 25.72 -20.26 -52.84
C ALA A 545 24.18 -20.40 -53.05
N GLN A 546 23.58 -19.28 -53.51
CA GLN A 546 22.29 -19.16 -54.23
C GLN A 546 22.38 -19.69 -55.68
N PRO A 547 21.23 -19.95 -56.37
CA PRO A 547 20.70 -18.90 -57.28
C PRO A 547 19.15 -18.86 -57.51
N ASP A 548 18.69 -17.66 -57.90
CA ASP A 548 17.65 -17.21 -58.84
C ASP A 548 16.25 -17.87 -59.08
N LYS A 549 15.27 -16.95 -59.01
CA LYS A 549 14.01 -16.74 -59.79
C LYS A 549 13.58 -17.72 -60.89
N LEU A 550 12.28 -18.06 -60.94
CA LEU A 550 11.42 -17.89 -62.14
C LEU A 550 9.90 -17.99 -61.83
N GLU A 551 9.12 -17.45 -62.77
CA GLU A 551 7.74 -16.99 -62.75
C GLU A 551 6.65 -18.07 -63.03
N THR A 552 5.40 -17.64 -62.83
CA THR A 552 4.06 -18.22 -63.10
C THR A 552 3.77 -18.62 -64.57
N PRO A 553 2.69 -19.39 -64.86
CA PRO A 553 1.36 -18.83 -65.23
C PRO A 553 0.16 -19.62 -64.63
N VAL A 554 -0.98 -19.03 -64.21
CA VAL A 554 -2.19 -18.48 -64.89
C VAL A 554 -2.98 -19.47 -65.78
N ASP A 555 -4.26 -19.69 -65.41
CA ASP A 555 -5.50 -19.85 -66.24
C ASP A 555 -6.66 -20.08 -65.23
N GLU A 556 -7.58 -19.15 -64.90
CA GLU A 556 -8.71 -18.51 -65.62
C GLU A 556 -9.84 -19.43 -66.13
N GLU A 557 -11.03 -19.34 -65.48
CA GLU A 557 -12.40 -19.09 -66.03
C GLU A 557 -13.44 -19.36 -64.90
N ALA A 558 -14.17 -18.37 -64.35
CA ALA A 558 -15.40 -17.69 -64.85
C ALA A 558 -16.62 -18.65 -64.91
N ASN A 559 -17.87 -18.37 -64.49
CA ASN A 559 -18.59 -17.17 -64.04
C ASN A 559 -19.99 -17.58 -63.45
N GLU A 560 -20.40 -17.01 -62.30
CA GLU A 560 -21.75 -16.49 -61.90
C GLU A 560 -23.11 -17.28 -61.99
N PRO A 561 -24.28 -16.80 -61.45
CA PRO A 561 -24.59 -16.08 -60.19
C PRO A 561 -25.95 -16.50 -59.49
N GLY A 562 -26.21 -16.07 -58.22
CA GLY A 562 -27.57 -15.66 -57.79
C GLY A 562 -28.14 -16.02 -56.38
N LYS A 563 -28.45 -14.96 -55.59
CA LYS A 563 -29.59 -14.75 -54.61
C LYS A 563 -29.44 -15.17 -53.10
N PRO A 564 -30.20 -14.58 -52.14
CA PRO A 564 -29.78 -13.55 -51.15
C PRO A 564 -29.75 -14.07 -49.68
N PRO A 565 -29.38 -13.25 -48.65
CA PRO A 565 -28.85 -13.77 -47.39
C PRO A 565 -29.95 -14.16 -46.38
N VAL A 566 -29.82 -15.35 -45.79
CA VAL A 566 -30.62 -15.78 -44.64
C VAL A 566 -29.82 -15.50 -43.35
N LYS A 567 -30.32 -14.58 -42.54
CA LYS A 567 -29.84 -14.32 -41.17
C LYS A 567 -29.96 -15.59 -40.33
N LYS A 568 -28.83 -16.18 -39.93
CA LYS A 568 -28.77 -17.18 -38.85
C LYS A 568 -28.21 -16.51 -37.59
N PHE A 569 -29.05 -16.47 -36.56
CA PHE A 569 -28.65 -16.13 -35.19
C PHE A 569 -27.51 -17.05 -34.74
N LYS A 570 -26.34 -16.49 -34.38
CA LYS A 570 -25.26 -17.18 -33.69
C LYS A 570 -25.15 -16.62 -32.27
N ARG A 571 -25.33 -17.50 -31.29
CA ARG A 571 -25.25 -17.23 -29.85
C ARG A 571 -23.84 -16.78 -29.46
N ARG A 572 -23.77 -15.76 -28.60
CA ARG A 572 -22.59 -15.21 -27.93
C ARG A 572 -22.20 -16.08 -26.72
N ASN A 573 -20.89 -16.10 -26.44
CA ASN A 573 -20.20 -16.37 -25.18
C ASN A 573 -20.18 -17.82 -24.65
N GLN A 574 -19.17 -18.58 -25.08
CA GLN A 574 -18.63 -19.72 -24.32
C GLN A 574 -17.27 -20.16 -24.90
N THR A 575 -16.16 -19.46 -24.64
CA THR A 575 -14.78 -20.00 -24.67
C THR A 575 -13.73 -18.92 -24.34
N ILE A 576 -13.56 -18.61 -23.06
CA ILE A 576 -12.30 -18.07 -22.51
C ILE A 576 -12.21 -18.59 -21.06
N TYR A 577 -12.09 -19.90 -20.87
CA TYR A 577 -11.60 -20.60 -19.66
C TYR A 577 -11.75 -22.10 -19.91
N THR A 578 -10.93 -22.66 -20.80
CA THR A 578 -10.58 -24.08 -20.88
C THR A 578 -9.55 -24.25 -21.99
N GLN A 579 -8.29 -24.49 -21.62
CA GLN A 579 -7.45 -25.43 -22.35
C GLN A 579 -6.36 -25.94 -21.40
N ASP A 580 -6.50 -27.23 -21.10
CA ASP A 580 -5.73 -28.05 -20.17
C ASP A 580 -4.33 -28.42 -20.72
N GLU A 581 -3.43 -28.75 -19.80
CA GLU A 581 -2.32 -29.67 -20.06
C GLU A 581 -2.85 -31.11 -20.21
N SER A 582 -2.49 -31.79 -21.31
CA SER A 582 -1.76 -33.08 -21.29
C SER A 582 -1.83 -33.78 -22.66
N ASP A 583 -0.65 -34.17 -23.14
CA ASP A 583 -0.27 -34.99 -24.31
C ASP A 583 -0.39 -34.40 -25.74
#